data_AF-A0A3B8SNT0-F1
#
_entry.id   AF-A0A3B8SNT0-F1
#
_cell.length_a   1.000
_cell.length_b   1.000
_cell.length_c   1.000
_cell.angle_alpha   90.00
_cell.angle_beta   90.00
_cell.angle_gamma   90.00
#
_symmetry.space_group_name_H-M   'P 1'
#
loop_
_entity.id
_entity.type
_entity.pdbx_description
1 polymer ?
#
loop_
_entity_poly.entity_id
_entity_poly.type
_entity_poly.pdbx_seq_one_letter_code
_entity_poly.pdbx_strand_id
1 'polypeptide(L)'
;TYGFLGYPVSQAADITCFNGELVPVGEDQVPLIEQCREIVRKFNSIYGDTLKEPEALLSETKRIKGLDGNEKMGKSLGNAIYLIDDEETIKKKVMGAVTDPNKIKKDDPANPD
;
A
#
# COMPACT_ATOMS: atom_id res chain seq x y z
N THR A 1 17.74 -12.63 2.14
CA THR A 1 17.83 -14.10 2.00
C THR A 1 17.35 -14.48 0.61
N TYR A 2 17.59 -15.72 0.14
CA TYR A 2 17.06 -16.17 -1.17
C TYR A 2 15.53 -16.04 -1.24
N GLY A 3 14.82 -16.36 -0.15
CA GLY A 3 13.36 -16.19 -0.09
C GLY A 3 12.90 -14.74 -0.31
N PHE A 4 13.64 -13.76 0.18
CA PHE A 4 13.31 -12.34 -0.09
C PHE A 4 13.58 -11.94 -1.53
N LEU A 5 14.64 -12.48 -2.15
CA LEU A 5 14.94 -12.24 -3.57
C LEU A 5 13.91 -12.92 -4.48
N GLY A 6 13.48 -14.14 -4.15
CA GLY A 6 12.53 -14.93 -4.92
C GLY A 6 11.05 -14.65 -4.62
N TYR A 7 10.75 -13.78 -3.66
CA TYR A 7 9.39 -13.43 -3.26
C TYR A 7 8.47 -13.02 -4.44
N PRO A 8 8.94 -12.27 -5.46
CA PRO A 8 8.07 -11.90 -6.57
C PRO A 8 7.64 -13.11 -7.41
N VAL A 9 8.47 -14.15 -7.48
CA VAL A 9 8.14 -15.40 -8.17
C VAL A 9 7.08 -16.17 -7.37
N SER A 10 7.19 -16.22 -6.03
CA SER A 10 6.12 -16.82 -5.22
C SER A 10 4.82 -16.01 -5.29
N GLN A 11 4.90 -14.68 -5.34
CA GLN A 11 3.73 -13.82 -5.54
C GLN A 11 3.06 -14.09 -6.91
N ALA A 12 3.86 -14.27 -7.97
CA ALA A 12 3.33 -14.65 -9.28
C ALA A 12 2.65 -16.03 -9.24
N ALA A 13 3.18 -16.98 -8.48
CA ALA A 13 2.55 -18.28 -8.26
C ALA A 13 1.20 -18.13 -7.53
N ASP A 14 1.12 -17.28 -6.50
CA ASP A 14 -0.13 -17.02 -5.78
C ASP A 14 -1.20 -16.42 -6.70
N ILE A 15 -0.86 -15.39 -7.48
CA ILE A 15 -1.79 -14.74 -8.43
C ILE A 15 -2.30 -15.74 -9.47
N THR A 16 -1.39 -16.49 -10.09
CA THR A 16 -1.73 -17.38 -11.21
C THR A 16 -2.47 -18.64 -10.77
N CYS A 17 -2.16 -19.19 -9.58
CA CYS A 17 -2.86 -20.35 -9.02
C CYS A 17 -4.37 -20.09 -8.83
N PHE A 18 -4.75 -18.83 -8.55
CA PHE A 18 -6.15 -18.43 -8.37
C PHE A 18 -6.74 -17.69 -9.58
N ASN A 19 -6.06 -17.70 -10.74
CA ASN A 19 -6.50 -16.99 -11.94
C ASN A 19 -6.82 -15.49 -11.69
N GLY A 20 -6.00 -14.83 -10.87
CA GLY A 20 -6.17 -13.42 -10.53
C GLY A 20 -5.98 -12.53 -11.76
N GLU A 21 -7.08 -12.08 -12.37
CA GLU A 21 -7.07 -11.17 -13.53
C GLU A 21 -6.87 -9.71 -13.12
N LEU A 22 -7.44 -9.29 -12.00
CA LEU A 22 -7.34 -7.93 -11.47
C LEU A 22 -6.79 -8.00 -10.05
N VAL A 23 -5.66 -7.34 -9.83
CA VAL A 23 -4.92 -7.40 -8.56
C VAL A 23 -4.83 -6.00 -7.97
N PRO A 24 -5.56 -5.71 -6.87
CA PRO A 24 -5.47 -4.44 -6.16
C PRO A 24 -4.07 -4.25 -5.59
N VAL A 25 -3.39 -3.17 -5.98
CA VAL A 25 -2.02 -2.89 -5.57
C VAL A 25 -1.75 -1.41 -5.34
N GLY A 26 -0.74 -1.12 -4.53
CA GLY A 26 -0.16 0.23 -4.47
C GLY A 26 0.78 0.49 -5.65
N GLU A 27 1.04 1.77 -5.94
CA GLU A 27 1.97 2.19 -7.01
C GLU A 27 3.35 1.53 -6.88
N ASP A 28 3.83 1.32 -5.66
CA ASP A 28 5.12 0.69 -5.36
C ASP A 28 5.19 -0.79 -5.75
N GLN A 29 4.05 -1.43 -5.99
CA GLN A 29 3.94 -2.85 -6.31
C GLN A 29 3.73 -3.10 -7.82
N VAL A 30 3.53 -2.05 -8.62
CA VAL A 30 3.38 -2.16 -10.08
C VAL A 30 4.52 -2.93 -10.75
N PRO A 31 5.81 -2.72 -10.39
CA PRO A 31 6.90 -3.49 -10.99
C PRO A 31 6.79 -5.01 -10.77
N LEU A 32 6.18 -5.43 -9.67
CA LEU A 32 6.00 -6.85 -9.33
C LEU A 32 4.85 -7.47 -10.12
N ILE A 33 3.79 -6.70 -10.37
CA ILE A 33 2.72 -7.13 -11.28
C ILE A 33 3.25 -7.25 -12.71
N GLU A 34 4.11 -6.34 -13.18
CA GLU A 34 4.73 -6.51 -14.51
C GLU A 34 5.63 -7.74 -14.56
N GLN A 35 6.41 -8.01 -13.51
CA GLN A 35 7.19 -9.25 -13.45
C GLN A 35 6.31 -10.51 -13.48
N CYS A 36 5.14 -10.48 -12.83
CA CYS A 36 4.17 -11.57 -12.93
C CYS A 36 3.65 -11.73 -14.37
N ARG A 37 3.35 -10.63 -15.07
CA ARG A 37 2.94 -10.64 -16.49
C ARG A 37 4.02 -11.23 -17.38
N GLU A 38 5.29 -10.88 -17.18
CA GLU A 38 6.42 -11.48 -17.91
C GLU A 38 6.52 -12.99 -17.68
N ILE A 39 6.36 -13.45 -16.44
CA ILE A 39 6.36 -14.87 -16.10
C ILE A 39 5.20 -15.59 -16.80
N VAL A 40 3.99 -15.03 -16.76
CA VAL A 40 2.81 -15.59 -17.43
C VAL A 40 3.01 -15.69 -18.94
N ARG A 41 3.44 -14.61 -19.60
CA ARG A 41 3.73 -14.61 -21.05
C ARG A 41 4.80 -15.65 -21.39
N LYS A 42 5.85 -15.76 -20.58
CA LYS A 42 6.92 -16.75 -20.80
C LYS A 42 6.40 -18.18 -20.62
N PHE A 43 5.62 -18.45 -19.58
CA PHE A 43 5.01 -19.75 -19.35
C PHE A 43 4.11 -20.14 -20.53
N ASN A 44 3.20 -19.24 -20.92
CA ASN A 44 2.28 -19.49 -22.02
C ASN A 44 3.01 -19.67 -23.37
N SER A 45 4.14 -19.00 -23.59
CA SER A 45 4.97 -19.21 -24.79
C SER A 45 5.60 -20.62 -24.87
N ILE A 46 5.85 -21.27 -23.73
CA ILE A 46 6.49 -22.58 -23.65
C ILE A 46 5.46 -23.69 -23.66
N TYR A 47 4.35 -23.50 -22.93
CA TYR A 47 3.39 -24.57 -22.63
C TYR A 47 2.02 -24.39 -23.31
N GLY A 48 1.80 -23.28 -24.01
CA GLY A 48 0.51 -22.90 -24.59
C GLY A 48 -0.31 -22.04 -23.64
N ASP A 49 -1.44 -21.52 -24.13
CA ASP A 49 -2.32 -20.62 -23.37
C ASP A 49 -2.89 -21.30 -22.12
N THR A 50 -2.29 -21.04 -20.95
CA THR A 50 -2.54 -21.79 -19.71
C THR A 50 -2.83 -20.87 -18.52
N LEU A 51 -2.01 -19.84 -18.33
CA LEU A 51 -2.12 -18.90 -17.22
C LEU A 51 -2.75 -17.60 -17.67
N LYS A 52 -3.59 -17.01 -16.82
CA LYS A 52 -4.22 -15.72 -17.08
C LYS A 52 -3.26 -14.58 -16.71
N GLU A 53 -3.10 -13.62 -17.62
CA GLU A 53 -2.25 -12.44 -17.39
C GLU A 53 -2.96 -11.46 -16.44
N PRO A 54 -2.33 -11.04 -15.32
CA PRO A 54 -2.94 -10.13 -14.36
C PRO A 54 -2.81 -8.66 -14.79
N GLU A 55 -3.74 -7.84 -14.33
CA GLU A 55 -3.76 -6.39 -14.43
C GLU A 55 -3.69 -5.75 -13.04
N ALA A 56 -2.90 -4.68 -12.91
CA ALA A 56 -2.81 -3.92 -11.68
C ALA A 56 -4.05 -3.03 -11.53
N LEU A 57 -4.75 -3.15 -10.40
CA LEU A 57 -5.81 -2.23 -10.01
C LEU A 57 -5.26 -1.24 -8.99
N LEU A 58 -5.01 0.00 -9.43
CA LEU A 58 -4.53 1.08 -8.59
C LEU A 58 -5.70 1.80 -7.91
N SER A 59 -5.50 2.24 -6.66
CA SER A 59 -6.45 3.13 -6.00
C SER A 59 -6.27 4.56 -6.51
N GLU A 60 -7.37 5.27 -6.72
CA GLU A 60 -7.36 6.72 -7.00
C GLU A 60 -6.98 7.55 -5.77
N THR A 61 -7.09 6.97 -4.57
CA THR A 61 -6.85 7.67 -3.32
C THR A 61 -5.37 7.65 -2.93
N LYS A 62 -4.84 8.81 -2.53
CA LYS A 62 -3.50 8.93 -1.96
C LYS A 62 -3.36 8.12 -0.66
N ARG A 63 -2.11 7.83 -0.30
CA ARG A 63 -1.76 7.23 0.99
C ARG A 63 -2.22 8.12 2.14
N ILE A 64 -2.67 7.49 3.22
CA ILE A 64 -3.05 8.19 4.45
C ILE A 64 -1.77 8.65 5.16
N LYS A 65 -1.67 9.96 5.42
CA LYS A 65 -0.57 10.57 6.17
C LYS A 65 -0.56 10.08 7.63
N GLY A 66 0.62 10.01 8.22
CA GLY A 66 0.79 9.73 9.64
C GLY A 66 0.30 10.87 10.51
N LEU A 67 0.00 10.58 11.78
CA LEU A 67 -0.39 11.61 12.76
C LEU A 67 0.69 12.66 13.03
N ASP A 68 1.92 12.39 12.61
CA ASP A 68 3.09 13.26 12.70
C ASP A 68 3.29 14.14 11.44
N GLY A 69 2.40 14.04 10.45
CA GLY A 69 2.50 14.76 9.18
C GLY A 69 3.34 14.04 8.10
N ASN A 70 3.94 12.88 8.40
CA ASN A 70 4.65 12.10 7.39
C ASN A 70 3.71 11.60 6.29
N GLU A 71 4.24 11.43 5.07
CA GLU A 71 3.50 10.98 3.87
C GLU A 71 2.88 9.57 3.99
N LYS A 72 3.21 8.83 5.06
CA LYS A 72 2.69 7.49 5.31
C LYS A 72 2.47 7.24 6.80
N MET A 73 1.27 6.74 7.11
CA MET A 73 0.98 6.11 8.40
C MET A 73 1.60 4.70 8.48
N GLY A 74 2.28 4.39 9.59
CA GLY A 74 2.94 3.10 9.78
C GLY A 74 3.16 2.71 11.23
N LYS A 75 2.96 1.42 11.53
CA LYS A 75 3.18 0.85 12.88
C LYS A 75 4.60 1.09 13.40
N SER A 76 5.61 0.90 12.55
CA SER A 76 7.02 1.12 12.91
C SER A 76 7.38 2.59 13.14
N LEU A 77 6.58 3.52 12.61
CA LEU A 77 6.76 4.95 12.79
C LEU A 77 6.06 5.46 14.06
N GLY A 78 5.23 4.63 14.71
CA GLY A 78 4.48 5.03 15.91
C GLY A 78 3.42 6.09 15.66
N ASN A 79 3.11 6.40 14.39
CA ASN A 79 2.24 7.50 13.97
C ASN A 79 0.85 7.03 13.49
N ALA A 80 0.41 5.86 13.94
CA ALA A 80 -0.80 5.18 13.45
C ALA A 80 -1.94 5.10 14.48
N ILE A 81 -3.18 5.20 13.96
CA ILE A 81 -4.40 4.80 14.66
C ILE A 81 -4.73 3.36 14.23
N TYR A 82 -4.91 2.46 15.17
CA TYR A 82 -5.26 1.07 14.89
C TYR A 82 -6.78 0.88 14.91
N LEU A 83 -7.27 -0.04 14.09
CA LEU A 83 -8.70 -0.39 14.03
C LEU A 83 -9.26 -0.95 15.34
N ILE A 84 -8.38 -1.41 16.24
CA ILE A 84 -8.72 -2.02 17.53
C ILE A 84 -8.47 -1.06 18.71
N ASP A 85 -7.99 0.16 18.45
CA ASP A 85 -7.79 1.14 19.52
C ASP A 85 -9.15 1.48 20.16
N ASP A 86 -9.18 1.60 21.48
CA ASP A 86 -10.35 2.08 22.21
C ASP A 86 -10.57 3.59 22.02
N GLU A 87 -11.75 4.08 22.37
CA GLU A 87 -12.15 5.47 22.18
C GLU A 87 -11.22 6.47 22.88
N GLU A 88 -10.74 6.16 24.09
CA GLU A 88 -9.84 7.02 24.84
C GLU A 88 -8.49 7.13 24.12
N THR A 89 -7.95 6.00 23.67
CA THR A 89 -6.71 5.94 22.88
C THR A 89 -6.84 6.70 21.56
N ILE A 90 -7.93 6.50 20.81
CA ILE A 90 -8.18 7.21 19.55
C ILE A 90 -8.22 8.72 19.80
N LYS A 91 -9.00 9.16 20.79
CA LYS A 91 -9.13 10.58 21.13
C LYS A 91 -7.78 11.20 21.48
N LYS A 92 -6.96 10.50 22.28
CA LYS A 92 -5.61 10.95 22.64
C LYS A 92 -4.71 11.08 21.41
N LYS A 93 -4.75 10.11 20.50
CA LYS A 93 -3.96 10.13 19.25
C LYS A 93 -4.38 11.26 18.31
N VAL A 94 -5.68 11.46 18.11
CA VAL A 94 -6.22 12.54 17.25
C VAL A 94 -5.86 13.91 17.82
N MET A 95 -6.01 14.11 19.13
CA MET A 95 -5.69 15.38 19.78
C MET A 95 -4.19 15.72 19.76
N GLY A 96 -3.33 14.71 19.60
CA GLY A 96 -1.88 14.87 19.48
C GLY A 96 -1.36 14.95 18.04
N ALA A 97 -2.24 14.88 17.04
CA ALA A 97 -1.84 14.92 15.64
C ALA A 97 -1.26 16.29 15.26
N VAL A 98 -0.21 16.27 14.44
CA VAL A 98 0.39 17.46 13.86
C VAL A 98 -0.62 18.09 12.90
N THR A 99 -0.82 19.40 13.06
CA THR A 99 -1.63 20.25 12.18
C THR A 99 -0.72 21.31 11.54
N ASP A 100 -1.27 22.39 10.99
CA ASP A 100 -0.47 23.47 10.41
C ASP A 100 0.51 24.07 11.45
N PRO A 101 1.84 23.94 11.25
CA PRO A 101 2.84 24.50 12.16
C PRO A 101 2.76 26.03 12.30
N ASN A 102 2.18 26.73 11.32
CA ASN A 102 2.01 28.18 11.35
C ASN A 102 0.85 28.61 12.25
N LYS A 103 -0.04 27.69 12.62
CA LYS A 103 -1.18 27.94 13.51
C LYS A 103 -0.74 27.85 14.97
N ILE A 104 -0.09 28.90 15.47
CA ILE A 104 0.43 28.93 16.85
C ILE A 104 -0.70 29.15 17.87
N LYS A 105 -1.67 30.02 17.54
CA LYS A 105 -2.83 30.31 18.38
C LYS A 105 -4.12 29.81 17.74
N LYS A 106 -5.16 29.71 18.56
CA LYS A 106 -6.48 29.23 18.13
C LYS A 106 -7.06 30.04 16.95
N ASP A 107 -6.87 31.35 16.98
CA ASP A 107 -7.45 32.30 16.03
C ASP A 107 -6.50 32.65 14.87
N ASP A 108 -5.30 32.08 14.86
CA ASP A 108 -4.37 32.27 13.74
C ASP A 108 -4.93 31.55 12.50
N PRO A 109 -4.78 32.14 11.30
CA PRO A 109 -5.15 31.46 10.05
C PRO A 109 -4.32 30.18 9.90
N ALA A 110 -4.95 29.15 9.33
CA ALA A 110 -4.30 27.87 9.08
C ALA A 110 -4.52 27.44 7.65
N ASN A 111 -3.55 26.73 7.08
CA ASN A 111 -3.65 26.09 5.78
C ASN A 111 -4.08 24.62 5.94
N PRO A 112 -5.16 24.18 5.29
CA PRO A 112 -5.56 22.77 5.29
C PRO A 112 -4.71 21.88 4.36
N ASP A 113 -3.93 22.46 3.44
CA ASP A 113 -3.03 21.74 2.52
C ASP A 113 -1.66 21.43 3.15
#